data_AF-A0A3B9U4Q3-F1
#
_entry.id   AF-A0A3B9U4Q3-F1
#
_cell.length_a   1.000
_cell.length_b   1.000
_cell.length_c   1.000
_cell.angle_alpha   90.00
_cell.angle_beta   90.00
_cell.angle_gamma   90.00
#
_symmetry.space_group_name_H-M   'P 1'
#
loop_
_entity.id
_entity.type
_entity.pdbx_description
1 polymer ?
#
loop_
_entity_poly.entity_id
_entity_poly.type
_entity_poly.pdbx_seq_one_letter_code
_entity_poly.pdbx_strand_id
1 'polypeptide(L)'
;MKLILYYLSLLLFLAIVTGYLISQTQSTEAMKMPAMVSIGVALAIYVVAMSLVGEGPKEDEREAHHRMIANRAAMIAGSVILSLGVLYQVFISHQLDYWLLVALMGINLSKIVSLIYLNYRK
;
A
#
# COMPACT_ATOMS: atom_id res chain seq x y z
N MET A 1 -2.11 5.55 -19.12
CA MET A 1 -3.26 4.70 -18.71
C MET A 1 -2.87 3.41 -18.00
N LYS A 2 -2.04 2.51 -18.57
CA LYS A 2 -1.70 1.21 -17.93
C LYS A 2 -1.18 1.33 -16.49
N LEU A 3 -0.34 2.33 -16.22
CA LEU A 3 0.20 2.63 -14.89
C LEU A 3 -0.86 3.06 -13.87
N ILE A 4 -1.79 3.93 -14.26
CA ILE A 4 -2.88 4.39 -13.40
C ILE A 4 -3.82 3.22 -13.07
N LEU A 5 -4.14 2.40 -14.07
CA LEU A 5 -4.95 1.18 -13.88
C LEU A 5 -4.27 0.20 -12.91
N TYR A 6 -2.95 0.06 -12.98
CA TYR A 6 -2.19 -0.79 -12.06
C TYR A 6 -2.28 -0.29 -10.61
N TYR A 7 -2.05 1.00 -10.37
CA TYR A 7 -2.19 1.55 -9.01
C TYR A 7 -3.63 1.47 -8.48
N LEU A 8 -4.63 1.69 -9.33
CA LEU A 8 -6.03 1.49 -8.95
C LEU A 8 -6.31 0.02 -8.57
N SER A 9 -5.72 -0.94 -9.29
CA SER A 9 -5.85 -2.35 -8.94
C SER A 9 -5.17 -2.70 -7.62
N LEU A 10 -4.02 -2.08 -7.30
CA LEU A 10 -3.36 -2.23 -6.00
C LEU A 10 -4.16 -1.59 -4.87
N LEU A 11 -4.77 -0.44 -5.11
CA LEU A 11 -5.64 0.20 -4.14
C LEU A 11 -6.89 -0.65 -3.88
N LEU A 12 -7.48 -1.22 -4.93
CA LEU A 12 -8.60 -2.15 -4.81
C LEU A 12 -8.21 -3.39 -4.00
N PHE A 13 -7.04 -3.98 -4.28
CA PHE A 13 -6.50 -5.09 -3.50
C PHE A 13 -6.35 -4.71 -2.02
N LEU A 14 -5.76 -3.55 -1.73
CA LEU A 14 -5.62 -3.04 -0.36
C LEU A 14 -6.98 -2.83 0.30
N ALA A 15 -7.98 -2.31 -0.42
CA ALA A 15 -9.34 -2.12 0.07
C ALA A 15 -10.03 -3.45 0.42
N ILE A 16 -9.80 -4.50 -0.39
CA ILE A 16 -10.31 -5.85 -0.11
C ILE A 16 -9.63 -6.43 1.13
N VAL A 17 -8.31 -6.30 1.24
CA VAL A 17 -7.54 -6.77 2.41
C VAL A 17 -8.00 -6.05 3.68
N THR A 18 -8.21 -4.73 3.63
CA THR A 18 -8.71 -3.95 4.77
C THR A 18 -10.15 -4.29 5.13
N GLY A 19 -11.04 -4.49 4.15
CA GLY A 19 -12.40 -4.99 4.40
C GLY A 19 -12.40 -6.36 5.08
N TYR A 20 -11.54 -7.27 4.60
CA TYR A 20 -11.35 -8.57 5.25
C TYR A 20 -10.84 -8.44 6.69
N LEU A 21 -9.84 -7.57 6.93
CA LEU A 21 -9.32 -7.29 8.27
C LEU A 21 -10.43 -6.80 9.22
N ILE A 22 -11.22 -5.81 8.80
CA ILE A 22 -12.33 -5.27 9.60
C ILE A 22 -13.36 -6.35 9.93
N SER A 23 -13.69 -7.22 8.96
CA SER A 23 -14.65 -8.31 9.17
C SER A 23 -14.18 -9.34 10.21
N GLN A 24 -12.87 -9.62 10.26
CA GLN A 24 -12.31 -10.55 11.25
C GLN A 24 -12.28 -9.94 12.65
N THR A 25 -11.96 -8.64 12.77
CA THR A 25 -11.91 -7.91 14.04
C THR A 25 -13.27 -7.75 14.72
N GLN A 26 -14.39 -7.76 13.99
CA GLN A 26 -15.73 -7.71 14.58
C GLN A 26 -16.15 -9.02 15.27
N SER A 27 -15.44 -10.11 15.02
CA SER A 27 -15.61 -11.35 15.78
C SER A 27 -15.05 -11.12 17.19
N THR A 28 -15.85 -11.26 18.24
CA THR A 28 -15.42 -11.12 19.65
C THR A 28 -14.34 -12.11 20.11
N GLU A 29 -13.92 -13.03 19.24
CA GLU A 29 -12.80 -13.93 19.47
C GLU A 29 -11.52 -13.39 18.79
N ALA A 30 -10.37 -13.64 19.43
CA ALA A 30 -9.07 -13.33 18.85
C ALA A 30 -8.94 -13.88 17.42
N MET A 31 -8.25 -13.14 16.54
CA MET A 31 -8.06 -13.54 15.15
C MET A 31 -7.45 -14.95 15.07
N LYS A 32 -8.09 -15.82 14.29
CA LYS A 32 -7.63 -17.21 14.13
C LYS A 32 -6.30 -17.23 13.37
N MET A 33 -5.41 -18.15 13.78
CA MET A 33 -4.07 -18.31 13.17
C MET A 33 -4.05 -18.37 11.63
N PRO A 34 -4.97 -19.08 10.94
CA PRO A 34 -5.00 -19.09 9.47
C PRO A 34 -5.28 -17.72 8.86
N ALA A 35 -6.11 -16.89 9.51
CA ALA A 35 -6.40 -15.54 9.05
C ALA A 35 -5.15 -14.65 9.15
N MET A 36 -4.43 -14.72 10.26
CA MET A 36 -3.21 -13.94 10.49
C MET A 36 -2.12 -14.25 9.45
N VAL A 37 -1.92 -15.53 9.13
CA VAL A 37 -0.96 -15.97 8.09
C VAL A 37 -1.38 -15.45 6.71
N SER A 38 -2.67 -15.53 6.38
CA SER A 38 -3.17 -15.05 5.09
C SER A 38 -2.95 -13.55 4.89
N ILE A 39 -3.09 -12.76 5.96
CA ILE A 39 -2.82 -11.31 5.96
C ILE A 39 -1.32 -11.05 5.78
N GLY A 40 -0.47 -11.81 6.46
CA GLY A 40 0.98 -11.76 6.31
C GLY A 40 1.41 -11.90 4.86
N VAL A 41 0.90 -12.93 4.20
CA VAL A 41 1.16 -13.20 2.79
C VAL A 41 0.60 -12.10 1.89
N ALA A 42 -0.62 -11.63 2.16
CA ALA A 42 -1.23 -10.55 1.37
C ALA A 42 -0.44 -9.24 1.43
N LEU A 43 0.02 -8.84 2.62
CA LEU A 43 0.85 -7.64 2.80
C LEU A 43 2.24 -7.81 2.17
N ALA A 44 2.84 -9.00 2.24
CA ALA A 44 4.10 -9.27 1.57
C ALA A 44 3.97 -9.13 0.03
N ILE A 45 2.92 -9.72 -0.55
CA ILE A 45 2.60 -9.57 -1.98
C ILE A 45 2.37 -8.09 -2.32
N TYR A 46 1.65 -7.37 -1.48
CA TYR A 46 1.38 -5.95 -1.67
C TYR A 46 2.66 -5.12 -1.73
N VAL A 47 3.57 -5.30 -0.77
CA VAL A 47 4.86 -4.60 -0.73
C VAL A 47 5.69 -4.90 -1.98
N VAL A 48 5.74 -6.16 -2.41
CA VAL A 48 6.46 -6.55 -3.63
C VAL A 48 5.83 -5.91 -4.86
N ALA A 49 4.50 -5.95 -4.97
CA ALA A 49 3.78 -5.38 -6.10
C ALA A 49 3.97 -3.85 -6.18
N MET A 50 3.95 -3.17 -5.03
CA MET A 50 4.26 -1.75 -4.90
C MET A 50 5.70 -1.42 -5.29
N SER A 51 6.64 -2.29 -4.96
CA SER A 51 8.03 -2.14 -5.39
C SER A 51 8.15 -2.20 -6.91
N LEU A 52 7.40 -3.07 -7.59
CA LEU A 52 7.49 -3.26 -9.04
C LEU A 52 6.89 -2.11 -9.88
N VAL A 53 6.23 -1.12 -9.27
CA VAL A 53 5.62 -0.04 -10.05
C VAL A 53 6.68 0.94 -10.55
N GLY A 54 6.92 0.95 -11.86
CA GLY A 54 7.84 1.89 -12.51
C GLY A 54 7.13 3.16 -12.96
N GLU A 55 7.63 4.33 -12.57
CA GLU A 55 7.14 5.62 -13.09
C GLU A 55 7.73 5.86 -14.51
N GLY A 56 6.88 6.27 -15.45
CA GLY A 56 7.28 6.45 -16.86
C GLY A 56 8.24 7.63 -17.06
N PRO A 57 9.22 7.55 -17.97
CA PRO A 57 10.21 8.60 -18.14
C PRO A 57 9.69 9.70 -19.05
N LYS A 58 9.83 11.00 -18.71
CA LYS A 58 9.96 12.12 -19.67
C LYS A 58 10.64 13.36 -19.05
N GLU A 59 11.65 13.82 -19.79
CA GLU A 59 12.32 15.14 -19.84
C GLU A 59 13.33 15.51 -18.71
N ASP A 60 14.56 15.79 -19.18
CA ASP A 60 15.86 15.96 -18.50
C ASP A 60 16.35 14.80 -17.60
N GLU A 61 17.21 13.95 -18.17
CA GLU A 61 17.41 12.57 -17.73
C GLU A 61 18.02 12.42 -16.34
N ARG A 62 18.91 13.32 -15.91
CA ARG A 62 19.61 13.13 -14.62
C ARG A 62 18.76 13.56 -13.44
N GLU A 63 18.24 14.79 -13.48
CA GLU A 63 17.51 15.35 -12.34
C GLU A 63 16.12 14.72 -12.21
N ALA A 64 15.45 14.39 -13.32
CA ALA A 64 14.19 13.67 -13.30
C ALA A 64 14.36 12.23 -12.79
N HIS A 65 15.45 11.54 -13.13
CA HIS A 65 15.71 10.19 -12.65
C HIS A 65 15.97 10.14 -11.15
N HIS A 66 16.73 11.10 -10.60
CA HIS A 66 16.94 11.20 -9.14
C HIS A 66 15.64 11.49 -8.40
N ARG A 67 14.81 12.41 -8.89
CA ARG A 67 13.48 12.69 -8.31
C ARG A 67 12.58 11.46 -8.34
N MET A 68 12.58 10.72 -9.45
CA MET A 68 11.79 9.49 -9.60
C MET A 68 12.23 8.40 -8.61
N ILE A 69 13.53 8.14 -8.49
CA ILE A 69 14.04 7.13 -7.54
C ILE A 69 13.70 7.51 -6.11
N ALA A 70 13.91 8.78 -5.73
CA ALA A 70 13.60 9.26 -4.39
C ALA A 70 12.10 9.09 -4.06
N ASN A 71 11.22 9.43 -5.01
CA ASN A 71 9.77 9.32 -4.84
C ASN A 71 9.32 7.86 -4.70
N ARG A 72 9.90 6.94 -5.50
CA ARG A 72 9.64 5.50 -5.41
C ARG A 72 10.16 4.93 -4.08
N ALA A 73 11.37 5.29 -3.67
CA ALA A 73 11.96 4.83 -2.43
C ALA A 73 11.15 5.28 -1.21
N ALA A 74 10.71 6.54 -1.17
CA ALA A 74 9.85 7.05 -0.10
C ALA A 74 8.52 6.28 0.00
N MET A 75 7.92 5.98 -1.15
CA MET A 75 6.65 5.28 -1.21
C MET A 75 6.77 3.80 -0.79
N ILE A 76 7.84 3.12 -1.21
CA ILE A 76 8.15 1.75 -0.76
C ILE A 76 8.43 1.75 0.74
N ALA A 77 9.29 2.64 1.23
CA ALA A 77 9.65 2.70 2.64
C ALA A 77 8.43 2.96 3.53
N GLY A 78 7.59 3.93 3.18
CA GLY A 78 6.35 4.21 3.91
C GLY A 78 5.38 3.02 3.90
N SER A 79 5.19 2.38 2.75
CA SER A 79 4.31 1.21 2.63
C SER A 79 4.84 0.01 3.41
N VAL A 80 6.15 -0.21 3.42
CA VAL A 80 6.80 -1.28 4.19
C VAL A 80 6.65 -1.03 5.69
N ILE A 81 6.98 0.16 6.17
CA ILE A 81 6.92 0.50 7.60
C ILE A 81 5.49 0.36 8.12
N LEU A 82 4.50 0.90 7.39
CA LEU A 82 3.10 0.78 7.78
C LEU A 82 2.60 -0.67 7.72
N SER A 83 3.00 -1.44 6.69
CA SER A 83 2.66 -2.86 6.60
C SER A 83 3.27 -3.66 7.77
N LEU A 84 4.52 -3.39 8.13
CA LEU A 84 5.17 -4.02 9.29
C LEU A 84 4.46 -3.65 10.60
N GLY A 85 4.01 -2.41 10.74
CA GLY A 85 3.19 -2.00 11.88
C GLY A 85 1.87 -2.79 11.97
N VAL A 86 1.19 -2.98 10.83
CA VAL A 86 -0.06 -3.77 10.79
C VAL A 86 0.23 -5.22 11.17
N LEU A 87 1.32 -5.80 10.65
CA LEU A 87 1.75 -7.15 11.02
C LEU A 87 2.04 -7.23 12.53
N TYR A 88 2.80 -6.30 13.08
CA TYR A 88 3.10 -6.26 14.50
C TYR A 88 1.83 -6.24 15.36
N GLN A 89 0.87 -5.37 15.03
CA GLN A 89 -0.40 -5.27 15.74
C GLN A 89 -1.24 -6.55 15.65
N VAL A 90 -1.38 -7.10 14.45
CA VAL A 90 -2.13 -8.33 14.21
C VAL A 90 -1.50 -9.51 14.95
N PHE A 91 -0.17 -9.65 14.93
CA PHE A 91 0.53 -10.80 15.52
C PHE A 91 0.71 -10.74 17.04
N ILE A 92 0.93 -9.54 17.61
CA ILE A 92 1.22 -9.41 19.03
C ILE A 92 -0.02 -8.98 19.81
N SER A 93 -0.68 -7.92 19.37
CA SER A 93 -1.81 -7.35 20.11
C SER A 93 -3.14 -8.04 19.78
N HIS A 94 -3.20 -8.80 18.67
CA HIS A 94 -4.43 -9.43 18.15
C HIS A 94 -5.58 -8.42 17.98
N GLN A 95 -5.23 -7.14 17.96
CA GLN A 95 -6.09 -5.99 17.86
C GLN A 95 -5.52 -5.09 16.77
N LEU A 96 -6.43 -4.49 16.02
CA LEU A 96 -6.09 -3.77 14.81
C LEU A 96 -6.40 -2.29 15.00
N ASP A 97 -5.39 -1.43 14.83
CA ASP A 97 -5.59 0.01 14.87
C ASP A 97 -6.02 0.53 13.49
N TYR A 98 -7.25 1.05 13.42
CA TYR A 98 -7.80 1.61 12.19
C TYR A 98 -6.99 2.81 11.68
N TRP A 99 -6.33 3.57 12.55
CA TRP A 99 -5.49 4.69 12.11
C TRP A 99 -4.31 4.25 11.25
N LEU A 100 -3.74 3.08 11.57
CA LEU A 100 -2.62 2.54 10.82
C LEU A 100 -3.05 2.09 9.42
N LEU A 101 -4.25 1.51 9.29
CA LEU A 101 -4.85 1.20 8.00
C LEU A 101 -5.17 2.45 7.19
N VAL A 102 -5.76 3.46 7.82
CA VAL A 102 -6.06 4.75 7.17
C VAL A 102 -4.78 5.41 6.68
N ALA A 103 -3.69 5.38 7.45
CA ALA A 103 -2.39 5.88 7.02
C ALA A 103 -1.86 5.12 5.79
N LEU A 104 -1.97 3.78 5.79
CA LEU A 104 -1.55 2.93 4.67
C LEU A 104 -2.40 3.18 3.41
N MET A 105 -3.71 3.41 3.55
CA MET A 105 -4.56 3.83 2.43
C MET A 105 -4.22 5.25 1.96
N GLY A 106 -3.96 6.16 2.89
CA GLY A 106 -3.70 7.58 2.61
C GLY A 106 -2.44 7.81 1.78
N ILE A 107 -1.33 7.14 2.12
CA ILE A 107 -0.09 7.24 1.34
C ILE A 107 -0.26 6.72 -0.10
N ASN A 108 -1.16 5.76 -0.30
CA ASN A 108 -1.47 5.19 -1.61
C ASN A 108 -2.41 6.06 -2.43
N LEU A 109 -3.45 6.59 -1.79
CA LEU A 109 -4.36 7.56 -2.41
C LEU A 109 -3.61 8.81 -2.86
N SER A 110 -2.70 9.35 -2.04
CA SER A 110 -1.94 10.56 -2.40
C SER A 110 -1.11 10.34 -3.67
N LYS A 111 -0.51 9.16 -3.83
CA LYS A 111 0.24 8.78 -5.04
C LYS A 111 -0.66 8.71 -6.27
N ILE A 112 -1.82 8.09 -6.15
CA ILE A 112 -2.79 7.97 -7.25
C ILE A 112 -3.32 9.34 -7.67
N VAL A 113 -3.72 10.18 -6.71
CA VAL A 113 -4.20 11.54 -6.99
C VAL A 113 -3.10 12.35 -7.69
N SER A 114 -1.85 12.27 -7.21
CA SER A 114 -0.71 12.94 -7.84
C SER A 114 -0.48 12.46 -9.28
N LEU A 115 -0.61 11.16 -9.54
CA LEU A 115 -0.48 10.59 -10.88
C LEU A 115 -1.62 11.00 -11.81
N ILE A 116 -2.86 11.02 -11.32
CA ILE A 116 -4.03 11.48 -12.09
C ILE A 116 -3.84 12.96 -12.45
N TYR A 117 -3.49 13.80 -11.48
CA TYR A 117 -3.24 15.22 -11.70
C TYR A 117 -2.15 15.45 -12.75
N LEU A 118 -1.02 14.75 -12.64
CA LEU A 118 0.08 14.88 -13.60
C LEU A 118 -0.29 14.39 -15.01
N ASN A 119 -1.18 13.41 -15.13
CA ASN A 119 -1.66 12.92 -16.42
C ASN A 119 -2.75 13.81 -17.03
N TYR A 120 -3.55 14.52 -16.22
CA TYR A 120 -4.57 15.47 -16.71
C TYR A 120 -4.01 16.86 -17.03
N ARG A 121 -2.89 17.25 -16.41
CA ARG A 121 -2.23 18.55 -16.67
C ARG A 121 -1.27 18.50 -17.88
N LYS A 122 -0.99 17.32 -18.42
CA LYS A 122 -0.31 17.14 -19.72
C LYS A 122 -1.30 17.29 -20.87
#